data_AF-A0A8K0LUV7-F1
#
_entry.id   AF-A0A8K0LUV7-F1
#
_cell.length_a   1.000
_cell.length_b   1.000
_cell.length_c   1.000
_cell.angle_alpha   90.00
_cell.angle_beta   90.00
_cell.angle_gamma   90.00
#
_symmetry.space_group_name_H-M   'P 1'
#
loop_
_entity.id
_entity.type
_entity.pdbx_description
1 polymer ?
#
loop_
_entity_poly.entity_id
_entity_poly.type
_entity_poly.pdbx_seq_one_letter_code
_entity_poly.pdbx_strand_id
1 'polypeptide(L)'
;MGQFRSLAAYLIREANCLCNDLMFGLEPDIDLLKIKDNIANCNKGYSFVMDPKNELASAYLDLFRRAYIARSRYLLRGSSWNWLEVN
;
A
#
# COMPACT_ATOMS: atom_id res chain seq x y z
N MET A 1 0.70 -19.18 25.27
CA MET A 1 1.63 -18.91 24.15
C MET A 1 1.10 -19.31 22.77
N GLY A 2 0.50 -20.49 22.59
CA GLY A 2 -0.02 -20.93 21.27
C GLY A 2 -1.13 -20.05 20.69
N GLN A 3 -2.11 -19.65 21.50
CA GLN A 3 -3.23 -18.81 21.07
C GLN A 3 -2.82 -17.38 20.67
N PHE A 4 -1.80 -16.82 21.33
CA PHE A 4 -1.25 -15.52 20.96
C PHE A 4 -0.52 -15.59 19.60
N ARG A 5 0.23 -16.68 19.37
CA ARG A 5 0.89 -16.91 18.07
C ARG A 5 -0.12 -17.13 16.95
N SER A 6 -1.23 -17.85 17.20
CA SER A 6 -2.29 -18.01 16.19
C SER A 6 -3.00 -16.70 15.87
N LEU A 7 -3.24 -15.85 16.89
CA LEU A 7 -3.80 -14.51 16.67
C LEU A 7 -2.87 -13.63 15.84
N ALA A 8 -1.58 -13.59 16.18
CA ALA A 8 -0.59 -12.83 15.42
C ALA A 8 -0.51 -13.32 13.96
N ALA A 9 -0.51 -14.63 13.74
CA ALA A 9 -0.50 -15.20 12.38
C ALA A 9 -1.77 -14.83 11.59
N TYR A 10 -2.94 -14.87 12.24
CA TYR A 10 -4.20 -14.45 11.63
C TYR A 10 -4.16 -12.98 11.22
N LEU A 11 -3.74 -12.08 12.12
CA LEU A 11 -3.66 -10.65 11.83
C LEU A 11 -2.68 -10.32 10.70
N ILE A 12 -1.53 -10.99 10.66
CA ILE A 12 -0.56 -10.85 9.57
C ILE A 12 -1.20 -11.27 8.24
N ARG A 13 -1.94 -12.38 8.22
CA ARG A 13 -2.62 -12.86 7.02
C ARG A 13 -3.66 -11.85 6.53
N GLU A 14 -4.55 -11.39 7.42
CA GLU A 14 -5.58 -10.42 7.05
C GLU A 14 -4.99 -9.09 6.59
N ALA A 15 -3.92 -8.61 7.25
CA ALA A 15 -3.21 -7.41 6.82
C ALA A 15 -2.60 -7.58 5.41
N ASN A 16 -1.97 -8.73 5.14
CA ASN A 16 -1.41 -9.01 3.82
C ASN A 16 -2.48 -9.10 2.72
N CYS A 17 -3.61 -9.75 3.00
CA CYS A 17 -4.75 -9.82 2.08
C CYS A 17 -5.26 -8.40 1.75
N LEU A 18 -5.52 -7.59 2.77
CA LEU A 18 -5.97 -6.21 2.58
C LEU A 18 -4.94 -5.35 1.83
N CYS A 19 -3.65 -5.49 2.14
CA CYS A 19 -2.59 -4.80 1.43
C CYS A 19 -2.56 -5.19 -0.06
N ASN A 20 -2.70 -6.48 -0.39
CA ASN A 20 -2.73 -6.93 -1.78
C ASN A 20 -3.91 -6.34 -2.55
N ASP A 21 -5.09 -6.30 -1.93
CA ASP A 21 -6.29 -5.71 -2.53
C ASP A 21 -6.11 -4.21 -2.78
N LEU A 22 -5.60 -3.48 -1.77
CA LEU A 22 -5.34 -2.05 -1.86
C LEU A 22 -4.23 -1.71 -2.88
N MET A 23 -3.32 -2.64 -3.12
CA MET A 23 -2.26 -2.48 -4.12
C MET A 23 -2.76 -2.75 -5.54
N PHE A 24 -4.00 -3.23 -5.74
CA PHE A 24 -4.54 -3.59 -7.07
C PHE A 24 -3.59 -4.52 -7.86
N GLY A 25 -2.97 -5.49 -7.17
CA GLY A 25 -1.97 -6.38 -7.76
C GLY A 25 -0.67 -5.69 -8.21
N LEU A 26 -0.39 -4.48 -7.72
CA LEU A 26 0.92 -3.85 -7.85
C LEU A 26 1.89 -4.53 -6.88
N GLU A 27 2.92 -5.16 -7.44
CA GLU A 27 4.11 -5.58 -6.70
C GLU A 27 5.23 -4.61 -7.06
N PRO A 28 5.53 -3.62 -6.20
CA PRO A 28 6.59 -2.67 -6.49
C PRO A 28 7.95 -3.35 -6.34
N ASP A 29 8.77 -3.29 -7.38
CA ASP A 29 10.14 -3.82 -7.39
C ASP A 29 11.06 -2.87 -6.60
N ILE A 30 10.99 -2.97 -5.28
CA ILE A 30 11.76 -2.14 -4.35
C ILE A 30 12.75 -3.01 -3.62
N ASP A 31 14.03 -2.76 -3.87
CA ASP A 31 15.11 -3.33 -3.08
C ASP A 31 15.18 -2.64 -1.72
N LEU A 32 14.52 -3.24 -0.72
CA LEU A 32 14.47 -2.71 0.64
C LEU A 32 15.85 -2.53 1.27
N LEU A 33 16.88 -3.26 0.80
CA LEU A 33 18.24 -3.12 1.30
C LEU A 33 18.91 -1.82 0.81
N LYS A 34 18.41 -1.24 -0.28
CA LYS A 34 18.90 0.03 -0.82
C LYS A 34 18.16 1.25 -0.25
N ILE A 35 17.02 1.04 0.40
CA ILE A 35 16.29 2.12 1.07
C ILE A 35 17.16 2.71 2.18
N LYS A 36 17.35 4.02 2.12
CA LYS A 36 18.02 4.81 3.14
C LYS A 36 17.00 5.49 4.02
N ASP A 37 17.07 5.21 5.31
CA ASP A 37 16.36 5.98 6.33
C ASP A 37 17.38 6.52 7.34
N ASN A 38 17.20 7.77 7.73
CA ASN A 38 17.98 8.42 8.76
C ASN A 38 17.09 8.66 9.99
N ILE A 39 16.95 7.61 10.81
CA ILE A 39 16.13 7.64 12.02
C ILE A 39 16.65 8.67 13.05
N ALA A 40 17.93 9.04 12.98
CA ALA A 40 18.51 10.09 13.82
C ALA A 40 18.18 11.51 13.33
N ASN A 41 17.59 11.66 12.14
CA ASN A 41 17.23 12.95 11.58
C ASN A 41 15.92 13.45 12.19
N CYS A 42 16.03 14.35 13.16
CA CYS A 42 14.90 15.03 13.78
C CYS A 42 14.49 16.32 13.06
N ASN A 43 15.01 16.58 11.85
CA ASN A 43 14.61 17.77 11.09
C ASN A 43 13.14 17.68 10.71
N LYS A 44 12.41 18.77 10.97
CA LYS A 44 10.99 18.86 10.65
C LYS A 44 10.78 18.63 9.15
N GLY A 45 9.95 17.65 8.81
CA GLY A 45 9.61 17.32 7.42
C GLY A 45 10.56 16.31 6.75
N TYR A 46 11.57 15.79 7.45
CA TYR A 46 12.29 14.62 6.95
C TYR A 46 11.35 13.42 6.88
N SER A 47 11.41 12.71 5.76
CA SER A 47 10.76 11.43 5.52
C SER A 47 11.62 10.65 4.54
N PHE A 48 11.87 9.37 4.81
CA PHE A 48 12.62 8.51 3.90
C PHE A 48 11.95 8.43 2.51
N VAL A 49 10.63 8.62 2.43
CA VAL A 49 9.89 8.66 1.14
C VAL A 49 10.36 9.82 0.26
N MET A 50 10.77 10.92 0.89
CA MET A 50 11.24 12.13 0.22
C MET A 50 12.76 12.14 0.01
N ASP A 51 13.48 11.11 0.46
CA ASP A 51 14.92 10.98 0.15
C ASP A 51 15.07 10.68 -1.34
N PRO A 52 15.76 11.53 -2.13
CA PRO A 52 15.93 11.32 -3.56
C PRO A 52 16.59 9.99 -3.92
N LYS A 53 17.35 9.38 -3.01
CA LYS A 53 18.02 8.10 -3.22
C LYS A 53 17.08 6.90 -3.16
N ASN A 54 15.88 7.08 -2.61
CA ASN A 54 14.90 6.00 -2.45
C ASN A 54 13.94 5.94 -3.64
N GLU A 55 13.81 7.03 -4.42
CA GLU A 55 12.91 7.11 -5.60
C GLU A 55 11.43 6.79 -5.29
N LEU A 56 11.03 6.88 -4.02
CA LEU A 56 9.68 6.52 -3.56
C LEU A 56 8.67 7.65 -3.71
N ALA A 57 9.12 8.90 -3.85
CA ALA A 57 8.26 10.07 -3.87
C ALA A 57 7.18 10.03 -4.97
N SER A 58 7.47 9.39 -6.10
CA SER A 58 6.55 9.20 -7.22
C SER A 58 5.98 7.78 -7.34
N ALA A 59 6.41 6.82 -6.53
CA ALA A 59 5.99 5.41 -6.65
C ALA A 59 4.47 5.24 -6.47
N TYR A 60 3.84 6.11 -5.67
CA TYR A 60 2.39 6.11 -5.48
C TYR A 60 1.61 6.40 -6.79
N LEU A 61 2.22 7.05 -7.79
CA LEU A 61 1.55 7.35 -9.06
C LEU A 61 1.23 6.10 -9.86
N ASP A 62 2.05 5.06 -9.79
CA ASP A 62 1.78 3.79 -10.44
C ASP A 62 0.62 3.06 -9.76
N LEU A 63 0.56 3.11 -8.43
CA LEU A 63 -0.58 2.63 -7.67
C LEU A 63 -1.85 3.42 -8.02
N PHE A 64 -1.78 4.74 -8.07
CA PHE A 64 -2.90 5.60 -8.44
C PHE A 64 -3.41 5.30 -9.85
N ARG A 65 -2.50 5.13 -10.83
CA ARG A 65 -2.85 4.73 -12.20
C ARG A 65 -3.53 3.37 -12.22
N ARG A 66 -3.01 2.38 -11.49
CA ARG A 66 -3.61 1.04 -11.40
C ARG A 66 -4.98 1.07 -10.74
N ALA A 67 -5.14 1.79 -9.63
CA ALA A 67 -6.43 2.00 -8.99
C ALA A 67 -7.43 2.62 -9.96
N TYR A 68 -7.01 3.61 -10.76
CA TYR A 68 -7.85 4.22 -11.79
C TYR A 68 -8.26 3.23 -12.90
N ILE A 69 -7.34 2.39 -13.37
CA ILE A 69 -7.64 1.34 -14.37
C ILE A 69 -8.54 0.26 -13.78
N ALA A 70 -8.25 -0.21 -12.56
CA ALA A 70 -9.06 -1.18 -11.84
C ALA A 70 -10.47 -0.67 -11.59
N ARG A 71 -10.65 0.65 -11.42
CA ARG A 71 -11.95 1.34 -11.32
C ARG A 71 -12.79 1.30 -12.61
N SER A 72 -12.26 0.75 -13.70
CA SER A 72 -13.08 0.25 -14.82
C SER A 72 -14.00 -0.92 -14.40
N ARG A 73 -13.84 -1.47 -13.20
CA ARG A 73 -14.87 -2.20 -12.45
C ARG A 73 -15.60 -1.20 -11.56
N TYR A 74 -16.67 -0.63 -12.10
CA TYR A 74 -17.24 0.64 -11.65
C TYR A 74 -17.84 0.58 -10.22
N LEU A 75 -17.20 1.25 -9.25
CA LEU A 75 -17.82 1.65 -7.96
C LEU A 75 -18.85 2.75 -8.11
N LEU A 76 -18.83 3.51 -9.22
CA LEU A 76 -19.84 4.50 -9.55
C LEU A 76 -20.26 4.28 -11.00
N ARG A 77 -21.50 3.85 -11.21
CA ARG A 77 -22.08 3.65 -12.53
C ARG A 77 -23.09 4.77 -12.77
N GLY A 78 -22.71 5.76 -13.57
CA GLY A 78 -23.50 6.98 -13.74
C GLY A 78 -23.51 7.82 -12.46
N SER A 79 -24.70 8.09 -11.90
CA SER A 79 -24.91 8.86 -10.66
C SER A 79 -25.10 7.99 -9.41
N SER A 80 -24.83 6.69 -9.50
CA SER A 80 -25.09 5.73 -8.42
C SER A 80 -23.85 4.95 -8.02
N TRP A 81 -23.66 4.77 -6.71
CA TRP A 81 -22.60 3.93 -6.15
C TRP A 81 -22.96 2.46 -6.25
N ASN A 82 -22.02 1.65 -6.75
CA ASN A 82 -22.12 0.21 -6.84
C ASN A 82 -21.50 -0.41 -5.59
N TRP A 83 -22.32 -0.59 -4.56
CA TRP A 83 -21.93 -1.16 -3.27
C TRP A 83 -21.67 -2.67 -3.30
N LEU A 84 -21.89 -3.34 -4.44
CA LEU A 84 -21.74 -4.80 -4.57
C LEU A 84 -20.27 -5.26 -4.66
N GLU A 85 -19.33 -4.35 -4.92
CA GLU A 85 -17.88 -4.64 -4.93
C GLU A 85 -17.23 -4.40 -3.55
N VAL A 86 -18.02 -4.12 -2.51
CA VAL A 86 -17.56 -3.84 -1.13
C VAL A 86 -17.81 -5.02 -0.18
N ASN A 87 -18.31 -6.15 -0.68
CA ASN A 87 -18.57 -7.37 0.09
C ASN A 87 -17.73 -8.56 -0.38
#